data_AF-A0A7I7XAW5-F1
#
_entry.id   AF-A0A7I7XAW5-F1
#
_cell.length_a   1.000
_cell.length_b   1.000
_cell.length_c   1.000
_cell.angle_alpha   90.00
_cell.angle_beta   90.00
_cell.angle_gamma   90.00
#
_symmetry.space_group_name_H-M   'P 1'
#
loop_
_entity.id
_entity.type
_entity.pdbx_description
1 polymer ?
#
loop_
_entity_poly.entity_id
_entity_poly.type
_entity_poly.pdbx_seq_one_letter_code
_entity_poly.pdbx_strand_id
1 'polypeptide(L)'
;MSEEPDDHIAPATNRVRAGTLLLANTDLMEPTFRRSVIYVVEHNDGGTLGVVLNRPSETAVFNVLPQWTKLATKPKTMFVGGPVKRDAALCLATLRAGASRTTCPVCATSRAAS
;
A
#
# COMPACT_ATOMS: atom_id res chain seq x y z
N MET A 1 13.74 -39.57 -14.47
CA MET A 1 13.91 -38.15 -14.17
C MET A 1 12.52 -37.59 -13.96
N SER A 2 12.09 -37.55 -12.70
CA SER A 2 10.85 -36.90 -12.29
C SER A 2 11.29 -35.66 -11.55
N GLU A 3 11.30 -34.51 -12.22
CA GLU A 3 11.40 -33.23 -11.55
C GLU A 3 9.98 -32.87 -11.11
N GLU A 4 9.61 -33.22 -9.88
CA GLU A 4 8.48 -32.59 -9.21
C GLU A 4 8.87 -31.13 -8.93
N PRO A 5 8.03 -30.15 -9.29
CA PRO A 5 8.33 -28.75 -9.01
C PRO A 5 8.36 -28.57 -7.49
N ASP A 6 9.51 -28.15 -6.98
CA ASP A 6 9.70 -27.78 -5.59
C ASP A 6 8.73 -26.63 -5.28
N ASP A 7 7.61 -26.97 -4.64
CA ASP A 7 6.68 -26.01 -4.07
C ASP A 7 7.47 -25.24 -3.01
N HIS A 8 8.02 -24.08 -3.40
CA HIS A 8 8.70 -23.14 -2.50
C HIS A 8 7.67 -22.51 -1.55
N ILE A 9 6.97 -23.31 -0.75
CA ILE A 9 6.15 -22.86 0.35
C ILE A 9 7.14 -22.37 1.40
N ALA A 10 7.38 -21.05 1.39
CA ALA A 10 8.05 -20.37 2.47
C ALA A 10 7.47 -20.88 3.81
N PRO A 11 8.31 -21.15 4.83
CA PRO A 11 7.85 -21.73 6.07
C PRO A 11 6.69 -20.92 6.64
N ALA A 12 5.73 -21.61 7.27
CA ALA A 12 4.46 -21.08 7.80
C ALA A 12 4.61 -20.00 8.91
N THR A 13 5.77 -19.35 9.01
CA THR A 13 6.12 -18.35 10.01
C THR A 13 5.97 -16.92 9.53
N ASN A 14 5.65 -16.65 8.26
CA ASN A 14 5.32 -15.28 7.84
C ASN A 14 3.88 -14.93 8.26
N ARG A 15 3.67 -14.77 9.57
CA ARG A 15 2.40 -14.26 10.09
C ARG A 15 2.20 -12.85 9.53
N VAL A 16 1.12 -12.69 8.78
CA VAL A 16 0.72 -11.39 8.24
C VAL A 16 0.61 -10.39 9.40
N ARG A 17 1.29 -9.25 9.26
CA ARG A 17 1.25 -8.14 10.21
C ARG A 17 1.37 -6.82 9.46
N ALA A 18 1.05 -5.71 10.14
CA ALA A 18 1.35 -4.37 9.63
C ALA A 18 2.82 -4.28 9.18
N GLY A 19 3.07 -3.76 7.98
CA GLY A 19 4.38 -3.72 7.34
C GLY A 19 4.68 -4.86 6.37
N THR A 20 3.82 -5.89 6.29
CA THR A 20 4.01 -7.02 5.35
C THR A 20 3.65 -6.59 3.93
N LEU A 21 4.41 -7.09 2.95
CA LEU A 21 4.07 -7.00 1.52
C LEU A 21 3.51 -8.33 1.04
N LEU A 22 2.32 -8.30 0.45
CA LEU A 22 1.71 -9.45 -0.21
C LEU A 22 1.92 -9.30 -1.72
N LEU A 23 2.56 -10.31 -2.31
CA LEU A 23 2.77 -10.38 -3.74
C LEU A 23 1.73 -11.31 -4.36
N ALA A 24 0.99 -10.81 -5.34
CA ALA A 24 0.03 -11.64 -6.06
C ALA A 24 0.74 -12.77 -6.81
N ASN A 25 0.22 -13.99 -6.67
CA ASN A 25 0.62 -15.12 -7.51
C ASN A 25 0.39 -14.79 -9.00
N THR A 26 1.26 -15.28 -9.89
CA THR A 26 1.15 -15.12 -11.33
C THR A 26 -0.15 -15.68 -11.90
N ASP A 27 -0.70 -16.71 -11.27
CA ASP A 27 -1.95 -17.37 -11.69
C ASP A 27 -3.21 -16.68 -11.16
N LEU A 28 -3.06 -15.68 -10.28
CA LEU A 28 -4.18 -14.90 -9.79
C LEU A 28 -4.69 -13.95 -10.90
N MET A 29 -5.75 -14.37 -11.57
CA MET A 29 -6.32 -13.66 -12.72
C MET A 29 -7.42 -12.66 -12.36
N GLU A 30 -7.84 -12.60 -11.10
CA GLU A 30 -8.85 -11.65 -10.64
C GLU A 30 -8.37 -10.19 -10.89
N PRO A 31 -9.13 -9.35 -11.61
CA PRO A 31 -8.65 -8.04 -12.07
C PRO A 31 -8.19 -7.09 -10.97
N THR A 32 -8.78 -7.12 -9.78
CA THR A 32 -8.44 -6.26 -8.64
C THR A 32 -7.08 -6.60 -8.04
N PHE A 33 -6.67 -7.86 -8.07
CA PHE A 33 -5.44 -8.33 -7.42
C PHE A 33 -4.39 -8.89 -8.37
N ARG A 34 -4.71 -9.11 -9.64
CA ARG A 34 -3.76 -9.59 -10.65
C ARG A 34 -2.51 -8.73 -10.69
N ARG A 35 -1.34 -9.39 -10.53
CA ARG A 35 -0.01 -8.76 -10.51
C ARG A 35 0.09 -7.59 -9.53
N SER A 36 -0.62 -7.64 -8.41
CA SER A 36 -0.59 -6.58 -7.41
C SER A 36 0.52 -6.79 -6.37
N VAL A 37 1.04 -5.68 -5.85
CA VAL A 37 1.87 -5.63 -4.64
C VAL A 37 1.06 -4.89 -3.60
N ILE A 38 0.65 -5.57 -2.52
CA ILE A 38 -0.22 -5.01 -1.48
C ILE A 38 0.60 -4.79 -0.21
N TYR A 39 0.56 -3.57 0.33
CA TYR A 39 1.14 -3.27 1.64
C TYR A 39 0.08 -3.36 2.73
N VAL A 40 0.34 -4.19 3.74
CA VAL A 40 -0.53 -4.34 4.92
C VAL A 40 -0.29 -3.17 5.86
N VAL A 41 -1.28 -2.30 5.98
CA VAL A 41 -1.28 -1.14 6.88
C VAL A 41 -1.64 -1.57 8.29
N GLU A 42 -2.62 -2.45 8.42
CA GLU A 42 -3.13 -2.96 9.68
C GLU A 42 -3.62 -4.40 9.53
N HIS A 43 -3.42 -5.22 10.56
CA HIS A 43 -3.94 -6.58 10.65
C HIS A 43 -4.29 -6.87 12.11
N ASN A 44 -5.57 -7.13 12.37
CA ASN A 44 -6.12 -7.44 13.70
C ASN A 44 -7.27 -8.45 13.57
N ASP A 45 -7.91 -8.81 14.69
CA ASP A 45 -9.02 -9.78 14.72
C ASP A 45 -10.26 -9.33 13.93
N GLY A 46 -10.40 -8.02 13.67
CA GLY A 46 -11.45 -7.42 12.84
C GLY A 46 -11.14 -7.42 11.35
N GLY A 47 -9.93 -7.82 10.93
CA GLY A 47 -9.55 -7.98 9.53
C GLY A 47 -8.23 -7.34 9.16
N THR A 48 -8.00 -7.20 7.85
CA THR A 48 -6.76 -6.67 7.28
C THR A 48 -7.05 -5.46 6.42
N LEU A 49 -6.37 -4.35 6.70
CA LEU A 49 -6.33 -3.19 5.82
C LEU A 49 -5.04 -3.25 5.01
N GLY A 50 -5.17 -3.35 3.69
CA GLY A 50 -4.06 -3.30 2.76
C GLY A 50 -4.33 -2.33 1.62
N VAL A 51 -3.25 -1.83 1.01
CA VAL A 51 -3.33 -0.97 -0.18
C VAL A 51 -2.39 -1.44 -1.27
N VAL A 52 -2.87 -1.38 -2.52
CA VAL A 52 -2.10 -1.74 -3.71
C VAL A 52 -1.11 -0.61 -4.05
N LEU A 53 0.17 -0.96 -4.17
CA LEU A 53 1.26 0.01 -4.39
C LEU A 53 1.60 0.22 -5.86
N ASN A 54 1.28 -0.72 -6.75
CA ASN A 54 1.80 -0.77 -8.11
C ASN A 54 0.76 -0.51 -9.20
N ARG A 55 -0.33 0.21 -8.85
CA ARG A 55 -1.40 0.57 -9.78
C ARG A 55 -1.58 2.09 -9.85
N PRO A 56 -0.73 2.79 -10.61
CA PRO A 56 -0.95 4.21 -10.88
C PRO A 56 -2.26 4.38 -11.65
N SER A 57 -3.00 5.45 -11.33
CA SER A 57 -4.13 5.91 -12.14
C SER A 57 -3.68 7.04 -13.07
N GLU A 58 -4.61 7.50 -13.91
CA GLU A 58 -4.42 8.68 -14.77
C GLU A 58 -4.67 10.01 -14.03
N THR A 59 -5.15 9.94 -12.78
CA THR A 59 -5.52 11.13 -12.00
C THR A 59 -4.31 11.73 -11.31
N ALA A 60 -3.89 12.92 -11.72
CA ALA A 60 -2.81 13.64 -11.05
C ALA A 60 -3.17 13.97 -9.58
N VAL A 61 -2.18 13.90 -8.68
CA VAL A 61 -2.34 14.28 -7.26
C VAL A 61 -2.83 15.72 -7.13
N PHE A 62 -2.37 16.62 -8.01
CA PHE A 62 -2.77 18.03 -8.00
C PHE A 62 -4.29 18.22 -8.16
N ASN A 63 -4.96 17.35 -8.91
CA ASN A 63 -6.39 17.49 -9.19
C ASN A 63 -7.26 17.12 -7.98
N VAL A 64 -6.76 16.27 -7.07
CA VAL A 64 -7.52 15.78 -5.90
C VAL A 64 -7.02 16.41 -4.61
N LEU A 65 -5.69 16.52 -4.46
CA LEU A 65 -5.00 16.95 -3.25
C LEU A 65 -3.91 17.99 -3.58
N PRO A 66 -4.27 19.19 -4.05
CA PRO A 66 -3.31 20.19 -4.55
C PRO A 66 -2.24 20.55 -3.50
N GLN A 67 -2.62 20.68 -2.24
CA GLN A 67 -1.71 20.96 -1.12
C GLN A 67 -0.66 19.87 -0.88
N TRP A 68 -0.94 18.62 -1.27
CA TRP A 68 -0.03 17.48 -1.12
C TRP A 68 0.92 17.31 -2.32
N THR A 69 0.69 18.02 -3.43
CA THR A 69 1.49 17.90 -4.67
C THR A 69 2.98 18.11 -4.47
N LYS A 70 3.37 18.99 -3.54
CA LYS A 70 4.79 19.25 -3.24
C LYS A 70 5.45 18.10 -2.46
N LEU A 71 4.65 17.33 -1.73
CA LEU A 71 5.07 16.23 -0.85
C LEU A 71 5.03 14.87 -1.58
N ALA A 72 4.18 14.76 -2.61
CA ALA A 72 4.04 13.54 -3.39
C ALA A 72 5.34 13.19 -4.15
N THR A 73 5.73 11.93 -4.04
CA THR A 73 6.86 11.35 -4.79
C THR A 73 6.48 11.18 -6.26
N LYS A 74 7.46 11.14 -7.17
CA LYS A 74 7.22 10.83 -8.58
C LYS A 74 6.87 9.34 -8.75
N PRO A 75 5.95 8.98 -9.67
CA PRO A 75 5.07 9.87 -10.42
C PRO A 75 4.00 10.50 -9.51
N LYS A 76 3.71 11.79 -9.70
CA LYS A 76 2.73 12.54 -8.89
C LYS A 76 1.29 12.26 -9.32
N THR A 77 0.96 10.98 -9.41
CA THR A 77 -0.37 10.48 -9.75
C THR A 77 -0.98 9.73 -8.57
N MET A 78 -2.30 9.67 -8.53
CA MET A 78 -3.02 8.86 -7.57
C MET A 78 -2.82 7.38 -7.89
N PHE A 79 -2.92 6.53 -6.88
CA PHE A 79 -2.85 5.08 -7.03
C PHE A 79 -4.19 4.47 -6.68
N VAL A 80 -4.61 3.45 -7.42
CA VAL A 80 -5.82 2.69 -7.11
C VAL A 80 -5.51 1.75 -5.95
N GLY A 81 -5.81 2.18 -4.72
CA GLY A 81 -5.45 1.46 -3.50
C GLY A 81 -6.18 0.13 -3.28
N GLY A 82 -7.33 -0.08 -3.91
CA GLY A 82 -8.11 -1.32 -3.77
C GLY A 82 -9.55 -1.17 -4.24
N PRO A 83 -10.38 -2.21 -4.05
CA PRO A 83 -11.78 -2.17 -4.46
C PRO A 83 -12.68 -1.36 -3.51
N VAL A 84 -12.24 -1.11 -2.28
CA VAL A 84 -13.05 -0.54 -1.20
C VAL A 84 -12.76 0.96 -1.02
N LYS A 85 -13.80 1.75 -0.72
CA LYS A 85 -13.72 3.19 -0.37
C LYS A 85 -12.85 4.02 -1.34
N ARG A 86 -13.17 3.97 -2.64
CA ARG A 86 -12.44 4.68 -3.71
C ARG A 86 -12.61 6.20 -3.68
N ASP A 87 -13.52 6.67 -2.86
CA ASP A 87 -13.85 8.06 -2.54
C ASP A 87 -13.00 8.63 -1.39
N ALA A 88 -12.20 7.80 -0.72
CA ALA A 88 -11.25 8.23 0.31
C ALA A 88 -9.80 8.17 -0.19
N ALA A 89 -8.97 9.10 0.27
CA ALA A 89 -7.54 9.10 0.01
C ALA A 89 -6.75 8.58 1.22
N LEU A 90 -5.85 7.62 0.99
CA LEU A 90 -4.85 7.19 1.97
C LEU A 90 -3.47 7.65 1.51
N CYS A 91 -2.72 8.28 2.43
CA CYS A 91 -1.35 8.70 2.18
C CYS A 91 -0.36 7.74 2.86
N LEU A 92 0.51 7.12 2.06
CA LEU A 92 1.67 6.38 2.55
C LEU A 92 2.93 7.24 2.40
N ALA A 93 3.73 7.33 3.47
CA ALA A 93 4.96 8.10 3.50
C ALA A 93 6.03 7.39 4.32
N THR A 94 7.28 7.61 3.95
CA THR A 94 8.44 7.21 4.75
C THR A 94 8.95 8.42 5.53
N LEU A 95 9.32 8.20 6.79
CA LEU A 95 10.04 9.21 7.56
C LEU A 95 11.52 9.18 7.18
N ARG A 96 12.14 10.36 7.11
CA ARG A 96 13.60 10.43 6.98
C ARG A 96 14.25 9.85 8.23
N ALA A 97 15.40 9.20 8.05
CA ALA A 97 16.20 8.74 9.17
C ALA A 97 16.51 9.91 10.12
N GLY A 98 16.27 9.72 11.41
CA GLY A 98 16.42 10.76 12.44
C GLY A 98 15.22 11.70 12.61
N ALA A 99 14.18 11.61 11.78
CA ALA A 99 12.94 12.38 11.97
C ALA A 99 11.97 11.63 12.90
N SER A 100 11.43 12.34 13.89
CA SER A 100 10.33 11.84 14.74
C SER A 100 8.98 12.16 14.10
N ARG A 101 7.96 11.34 14.41
CA ARG A 101 6.55 11.60 14.03
C ARG A 101 6.08 12.97 14.51
N THR A 102 6.56 13.42 15.67
CA THR A 102 6.22 14.74 16.26
C THR A 102 6.83 15.89 15.47
N THR A 103 7.99 15.70 14.85
CA THR A 103 8.70 16.71 14.07
C THR A 103 8.32 16.72 12.59
N CYS A 104 7.53 15.74 12.14
CA CYS A 104 7.11 15.63 10.75
C CYS A 104 5.81 16.42 10.52
N PRO A 105 5.82 17.51 9.74
CA PRO A 105 4.68 18.41 9.60
C PRO A 105 3.44 17.74 8.98
N VAL A 106 3.64 16.70 8.17
CA VAL A 106 2.56 15.89 7.58
C VAL A 106 2.04 14.79 8.49
N CYS A 107 2.84 14.29 9.44
CA CYS A 107 2.37 13.28 10.39
C CYS A 107 1.63 13.91 11.58
N ALA A 108 1.95 15.16 11.93
CA ALA A 108 1.26 15.90 12.98
C ALA A 108 -0.18 16.30 12.58
N THR A 109 -0.43 16.50 11.28
CA THR A 109 -1.70 16.98 10.74
C THR A 109 -2.73 15.88 10.48
N SER A 110 -2.33 14.60 10.46
CA SER A 110 -3.26 13.48 10.20
C SER A 110 -4.24 13.19 11.35
N ARG A 111 -4.16 13.91 12.48
CA ARG A 111 -5.15 13.84 13.57
C ARG A 111 -6.32 14.81 13.40
N ALA A 112 -6.28 15.71 12.42
CA ALA A 112 -7.24 16.81 12.29
C ALA A 112 -8.24 16.64 11.12
N ALA A 113 -8.21 15.53 10.39
CA ALA A 113 -9.08 15.27 9.25
C ALA A 113 -10.00 14.06 9.48
N SER A 114 -10.61 14.00 10.67
CA SER A 114 -11.69 13.06 10.99
C SER A 114 -12.89 13.80 11.53
#